data_AF-A0A9P1GQI1-F1
#
_entry.id   AF-A0A9P1GQI1-F1
#
_cell.length_a   1.000
_cell.length_b   1.000
_cell.length_c   1.000
_cell.angle_alpha   90.00
_cell.angle_beta   90.00
_cell.angle_gamma   90.00
#
_symmetry.space_group_name_H-M   'P 1'
#
loop_
_entity.id
_entity.type
_entity.pdbx_description
1 polymer ?
#
loop_
_entity_poly.entity_id
_entity_poly.type
_entity_poly.pdbx_seq_one_letter_code
_entity_poly.pdbx_strand_id
1 'polypeptide(L)'
;MLGNRTAEGVGEFWEHCLTLPEWRNHPTFADPSVSKKSVIPLSFHMDGAEFYRDTEFNVWSMSSILSAGDVKSQVHKAIAKLLAWSLTWASAGIFPSQGLGGEEFGKKTYRYANKGNKLSGGWRAAYWAFRYDGKARVECNEFERYYKCKFICESCLAQQRCKDFDPNLLYADFRESSPRHLTMIDDATYRQTAKTISPYSCISGWTLGTCLRDMLHVIYLGTAKDLIPSLLADWLDHGLLGGPHMTVNDRLKVFSIEMHRVFKQEKIPSFV
;
A
#
# COMPACT_ATOMS: atom_id res chain seq x y z
N MET A 1 13.91 0.21 -15.41
CA MET A 1 13.49 0.52 -14.02
C MET A 1 12.96 1.95 -13.85
N LEU A 2 13.34 2.93 -14.66
CA LEU A 2 12.78 4.30 -14.60
C LEU A 2 11.52 4.50 -15.46
N GLY A 3 11.08 3.47 -16.18
CA GLY A 3 10.07 3.61 -17.22
C GLY A 3 10.52 4.63 -18.27
N ASN A 4 9.61 5.55 -18.65
CA ASN A 4 9.88 6.65 -19.57
C ASN A 4 10.34 7.94 -18.87
N ARG A 5 10.85 7.86 -17.63
CA ARG A 5 11.27 9.04 -16.85
C ARG A 5 12.78 9.31 -17.01
N THR A 6 13.12 10.59 -17.10
CA THR A 6 14.50 11.09 -17.07
C THR A 6 15.04 11.15 -15.64
N ALA A 7 16.35 11.35 -15.50
CA ALA A 7 16.97 11.57 -14.19
C ALA A 7 16.41 12.83 -13.50
N GLU A 8 16.07 13.87 -14.28
CA GLU A 8 15.36 15.07 -13.82
C GLU A 8 14.02 14.72 -13.20
N GLY A 9 13.19 13.93 -13.90
CA GLY A 9 11.90 13.51 -13.38
C GLY A 9 11.99 12.67 -12.09
N VAL A 10 13.07 11.90 -11.92
CA VAL A 10 13.36 11.20 -10.66
C VAL A 10 13.73 12.19 -9.54
N GLY A 11 14.50 13.24 -9.88
CA GLY A 11 14.82 14.33 -8.97
C GLY A 11 13.57 15.06 -8.48
N GLU A 12 12.72 15.51 -9.40
CA GLU A 12 11.45 16.20 -9.12
C GLU A 12 10.52 15.35 -8.23
N PHE A 13 10.46 14.03 -8.50
CA PHE A 13 9.70 13.10 -7.67
C PHE A 13 10.18 13.13 -6.22
N TRP A 14 11.48 13.01 -5.97
CA TRP A 14 12.01 13.01 -4.61
C TRP A 14 11.92 14.38 -3.95
N GLU A 15 12.11 15.47 -4.70
CA GLU A 15 11.89 16.83 -4.19
C GLU A 15 10.46 17.00 -3.68
N HIS A 16 9.46 16.54 -4.43
CA HIS A 16 8.07 16.53 -3.98
C HIS A 16 7.88 15.63 -2.75
N CYS A 17 8.33 14.37 -2.80
CA CYS A 17 8.16 13.44 -1.68
C CYS A 17 8.77 13.98 -0.37
N LEU A 18 9.93 14.63 -0.44
CA LEU A 18 10.58 15.21 0.74
C LEU A 18 9.84 16.41 1.34
N THR A 19 8.81 16.95 0.68
CA THR A 19 7.89 17.93 1.29
C THR A 19 6.81 17.29 2.16
N LEU A 20 6.57 15.98 1.98
CA LEU A 20 5.48 15.26 2.63
C LEU A 20 5.92 14.67 3.98
N PRO A 21 5.05 14.65 5.00
CA PRO A 21 5.41 14.24 6.37
C PRO A 21 6.07 12.86 6.48
N GLU A 22 5.63 11.90 5.68
CA GLU A 22 6.05 10.50 5.72
C GLU A 22 7.47 10.29 5.16
N TRP A 23 7.90 11.18 4.25
CA TRP A 23 9.18 11.04 3.55
C TRP A 23 10.17 12.17 3.82
N ARG A 24 9.77 13.30 4.44
CA ARG A 24 10.66 14.46 4.67
C ARG A 24 12.01 14.14 5.30
N ASN A 25 12.06 13.11 6.14
CA ASN A 25 13.27 12.64 6.82
C ASN A 25 13.77 11.30 6.27
N HIS A 26 13.56 11.04 4.96
CA HIS A 26 13.88 9.74 4.38
C HIS A 26 15.38 9.41 4.54
N PRO A 27 15.75 8.25 5.14
CA PRO A 27 17.13 7.98 5.55
C PRO A 27 18.18 8.01 4.44
N THR A 28 17.80 7.67 3.20
CA THR A 28 18.71 7.73 2.04
C THR A 28 19.25 9.13 1.78
N PHE A 29 18.51 10.18 2.15
CA PHE A 29 18.90 11.58 1.94
C PHE A 29 19.40 12.26 3.21
N ALA A 30 19.65 11.50 4.28
CA ALA A 30 20.38 12.00 5.44
C ALA A 30 21.83 12.38 5.08
N ASP A 31 22.40 11.71 4.07
CA ASP A 31 23.65 12.10 3.43
C ASP A 31 23.36 13.10 2.29
N PRO A 32 23.76 14.39 2.44
CA PRO A 32 23.47 15.42 1.45
C PRO A 32 24.25 15.24 0.14
N SER A 33 25.26 14.35 0.09
CA SER A 33 25.98 14.03 -1.15
C SER A 33 25.17 13.16 -2.10
N VAL A 34 24.07 12.56 -1.63
CA VAL A 34 23.21 11.68 -2.42
C VAL A 34 22.34 12.48 -3.38
N SER A 35 22.63 12.38 -4.68
CA SER A 35 21.83 13.02 -5.71
C SER A 35 20.45 12.35 -5.85
N LYS A 36 19.39 13.14 -5.66
CA LYS A 36 17.99 12.72 -5.86
C LYS A 36 17.74 12.17 -7.27
N LYS A 37 18.44 12.69 -8.28
CA LYS A 37 18.31 12.29 -9.68
C LYS A 37 18.80 10.85 -9.96
N SER A 38 19.57 10.27 -9.04
CA SER A 38 20.16 8.93 -9.18
C SER A 38 19.69 7.94 -8.12
N VAL A 39 18.55 8.20 -7.45
CA VAL A 39 17.94 7.30 -6.48
C VAL A 39 16.62 6.78 -7.03
N ILE A 40 16.57 5.49 -7.35
CA ILE A 40 15.35 4.83 -7.84
C ILE A 40 14.39 4.60 -6.67
N PRO A 41 13.16 5.16 -6.66
CA PRO A 41 12.17 4.84 -5.65
C PRO A 41 11.62 3.44 -5.88
N LEU A 42 11.68 2.59 -4.85
CA LEU A 42 11.15 1.23 -4.87
C LEU A 42 9.82 1.19 -4.11
N SER A 43 8.76 0.87 -4.85
CA SER A 43 7.47 0.47 -4.28
C SER A 43 7.40 -1.05 -4.28
N PHE A 44 6.98 -1.62 -3.17
CA PHE A 44 6.60 -3.02 -3.08
C PHE A 44 5.08 -3.13 -3.10
N HIS A 45 4.56 -4.23 -3.64
CA HIS A 45 3.14 -4.51 -3.67
C HIS A 45 2.93 -5.95 -3.20
N MET A 46 1.95 -6.16 -2.34
CA MET A 46 1.53 -7.50 -1.92
C MET A 46 0.02 -7.61 -2.02
N ASP A 47 -0.42 -8.65 -2.70
CA ASP A 47 -1.83 -8.99 -2.90
C ASP A 47 -1.98 -10.52 -2.94
N GLY A 48 -3.19 -11.00 -2.70
CA GLY A 48 -3.57 -12.36 -3.05
C GLY A 48 -3.76 -12.46 -4.56
N ALA A 49 -3.18 -13.50 -5.17
CA ALA A 49 -3.46 -13.79 -6.57
C ALA A 49 -4.42 -14.99 -6.65
N GLU A 50 -5.56 -14.79 -7.30
CA GLU A 50 -6.42 -15.88 -7.77
C GLU A 50 -6.17 -16.07 -9.27
N PHE A 51 -5.80 -17.29 -9.66
CA PHE A 51 -5.50 -17.62 -11.05
C PHE A 51 -6.74 -18.27 -11.69
N TYR A 52 -7.34 -17.58 -12.66
CA TYR A 52 -8.42 -18.15 -13.48
C TYR A 52 -7.85 -19.08 -14.55
N ARG A 53 -8.66 -20.05 -15.00
CA ARG A 53 -8.28 -20.97 -16.09
C ARG A 53 -7.96 -20.18 -17.38
N ASP A 54 -7.06 -20.74 -18.19
CA ASP A 54 -6.67 -20.27 -19.54
C ASP A 54 -5.70 -19.07 -19.63
N THR A 55 -4.94 -18.77 -18.57
CA THR A 55 -3.77 -17.88 -18.64
C THR A 55 -2.56 -18.54 -18.01
N GLU A 56 -1.43 -18.54 -18.71
CA GLU A 56 -0.21 -19.20 -18.26
C GLU A 56 0.59 -18.28 -17.31
N PHE A 57 0.83 -18.75 -16.08
CA PHE A 57 1.66 -18.05 -15.09
C PHE A 57 2.73 -19.00 -14.56
N ASN A 58 3.97 -18.54 -14.51
CA ASN A 58 5.05 -19.24 -13.80
C ASN A 58 5.04 -18.82 -12.32
N VAL A 59 4.28 -19.55 -11.50
CA VAL A 59 4.15 -19.29 -10.06
C VAL A 59 4.81 -20.42 -9.28
N TRP A 60 5.92 -20.12 -8.63
CA TRP A 60 6.58 -21.06 -7.74
C TRP A 60 6.07 -20.83 -6.32
N SER A 61 5.30 -21.79 -5.79
CA SER A 61 4.87 -21.82 -4.39
C SER A 61 5.22 -23.17 -3.81
N MET A 62 5.93 -23.18 -2.69
CA MET A 62 6.27 -24.39 -1.95
C MET A 62 5.70 -24.24 -0.53
N SER A 63 4.76 -25.11 -0.17
CA SER A 63 4.17 -25.15 1.17
C SER A 63 4.02 -26.60 1.63
N SER A 64 4.11 -26.83 2.94
CA SER A 64 3.87 -28.14 3.54
C SER A 64 2.44 -28.18 4.06
N ILE A 65 1.71 -29.27 3.82
CA ILE A 65 0.38 -29.49 4.44
C ILE A 65 0.44 -29.58 5.98
N LEU A 66 1.65 -29.79 6.53
CA LEU A 66 1.91 -29.79 7.96
C LEU A 66 2.34 -28.41 8.50
N SER A 67 2.40 -27.38 7.65
CA SER A 67 2.71 -26.03 8.10
C SER A 67 1.53 -25.45 8.89
N ALA A 68 1.66 -25.44 10.21
CA ALA A 68 0.77 -24.69 11.09
C ALA A 68 0.89 -23.17 10.80
N GLY A 69 -0.12 -22.39 11.16
CA GLY A 69 -0.26 -20.97 10.79
C GLY A 69 0.93 -20.06 11.15
N ASP A 70 1.82 -20.48 12.05
CA ASP A 70 3.02 -19.72 12.43
C ASP A 70 4.07 -19.61 11.31
N VAL A 71 4.11 -20.57 10.37
CA VAL A 71 5.09 -20.54 9.26
C VAL A 71 4.94 -19.27 8.40
N LYS A 72 3.71 -18.79 8.20
CA LYS A 72 3.47 -17.58 7.41
C LYS A 72 4.05 -16.33 8.08
N SER A 73 3.89 -16.17 9.40
CA SER A 73 4.51 -15.07 10.15
C SER A 73 6.04 -15.16 10.08
N GLN A 74 6.61 -16.35 10.27
CA GLN A 74 8.06 -16.54 10.18
C GLN A 74 8.61 -16.24 8.78
N VAL A 75 7.89 -16.63 7.72
CA VAL A 75 8.24 -16.29 6.34
C VAL A 75 8.19 -14.78 6.11
N HIS A 76 7.15 -14.08 6.58
CA HIS A 76 7.11 -12.62 6.48
C HIS A 76 8.28 -11.94 7.21
N LYS A 77 8.67 -12.45 8.38
CA LYS A 77 9.86 -11.97 9.11
C LYS A 77 11.16 -12.22 8.33
N ALA A 78 11.29 -13.39 7.68
CA ALA A 78 12.45 -13.70 6.85
C ALA A 78 12.51 -12.81 5.59
N ILE A 79 11.38 -12.59 4.92
CA ILE A 79 11.26 -11.70 3.77
C ILE A 79 11.57 -10.26 4.17
N ALA A 80 11.03 -9.77 5.28
CA ALA A 80 11.31 -8.43 5.78
C ALA A 80 12.82 -8.22 6.04
N LYS A 81 13.49 -9.19 6.67
CA LYS A 81 14.96 -9.16 6.86
C LYS A 81 15.72 -9.14 5.55
N LEU A 82 15.34 -9.98 4.59
CA LEU A 82 15.96 -10.02 3.26
C LEU A 82 15.79 -8.68 2.52
N LEU A 83 14.60 -8.09 2.55
CA LEU A 83 14.32 -6.79 1.93
C LEU A 83 15.09 -5.67 2.62
N ALA A 84 15.11 -5.62 3.95
CA ALA A 84 15.87 -4.63 4.71
C ALA A 84 17.36 -4.70 4.39
N TRP A 85 17.94 -5.91 4.35
CA TRP A 85 19.32 -6.12 3.93
C TRP A 85 19.56 -5.66 2.49
N SER A 86 18.69 -6.05 1.56
CA SER A 86 18.83 -5.69 0.14
C SER A 86 18.76 -4.17 -0.07
N LEU A 87 17.82 -3.50 0.59
CA LEU A 87 17.61 -2.05 0.51
C LEU A 87 18.73 -1.26 1.20
N THR A 88 19.35 -1.82 2.24
CA THR A 88 20.53 -1.20 2.88
C THR A 88 21.66 -1.04 1.86
N TRP A 89 21.99 -2.10 1.13
CA TRP A 89 23.06 -2.06 0.13
C TRP A 89 22.67 -1.29 -1.13
N ALA A 90 21.42 -1.43 -1.58
CA ALA A 90 20.91 -0.69 -2.74
C ALA A 90 20.88 0.82 -2.49
N SER A 91 20.52 1.27 -1.27
CA SER A 91 20.50 2.70 -0.91
C SER A 91 21.89 3.28 -0.68
N ALA A 92 22.83 2.44 -0.22
CA ALA A 92 24.25 2.79 -0.17
C ALA A 92 24.89 2.88 -1.58
N GLY A 93 24.29 2.21 -2.58
CA GLY A 93 24.78 2.22 -3.96
C GLY A 93 26.06 1.41 -4.14
N ILE A 94 26.27 0.39 -3.29
CA ILE A 94 27.45 -0.47 -3.31
C ILE A 94 27.05 -1.94 -3.18
N PHE A 95 27.87 -2.83 -3.73
CA PHE A 95 27.70 -4.26 -3.54
C PHE A 95 27.89 -4.66 -2.07
N PRO A 96 27.07 -5.60 -1.55
CA PRO A 96 27.21 -6.09 -0.19
C PRO A 96 28.61 -6.62 0.12
N SER A 97 29.10 -6.37 1.34
CA SER A 97 30.35 -6.97 1.83
C SER A 97 30.17 -8.38 2.37
N GLN A 98 28.98 -8.67 2.87
CA GLN A 98 28.58 -9.91 3.53
C GLN A 98 27.16 -10.28 3.12
N GLY A 99 26.81 -11.56 3.26
CA GLY A 99 25.46 -12.06 3.01
C GLY A 99 24.45 -11.65 4.08
N LEU A 100 23.24 -12.22 3.99
CA LEU A 100 22.11 -11.81 4.84
C LEU A 100 22.36 -12.14 6.32
N GLY A 101 23.00 -13.27 6.60
CA GLY A 101 23.37 -13.71 7.95
C GLY A 101 24.73 -13.21 8.42
N GLY A 102 25.36 -12.28 7.70
CA GLY A 102 26.72 -11.81 7.97
C GLY A 102 27.81 -12.76 7.47
N GLU A 103 27.45 -13.79 6.69
CA GLU A 103 28.41 -14.73 6.12
C GLU A 103 29.29 -14.08 5.05
N GLU A 104 30.57 -14.46 5.00
CA GLU A 104 31.43 -14.07 3.91
C GLU A 104 31.01 -14.74 2.60
N PHE A 105 31.07 -14.00 1.49
CA PHE A 105 30.88 -14.60 0.17
C PHE A 105 32.06 -15.51 -0.18
N GLY A 106 31.78 -16.62 -0.86
CA GLY A 106 32.83 -17.50 -1.35
C GLY A 106 33.80 -16.75 -2.29
N LYS A 107 35.12 -16.94 -2.08
CA LYS A 107 36.18 -16.16 -2.76
C LYS A 107 36.11 -16.17 -4.29
N LYS A 108 35.48 -17.18 -4.90
CA LYS A 108 35.33 -17.34 -6.36
C LYS A 108 33.97 -16.87 -6.89
N THR A 109 33.17 -16.19 -6.09
CA THR A 109 31.83 -15.73 -6.48
C THR A 109 31.86 -14.30 -7.04
N TYR A 110 30.92 -14.00 -7.93
CA TYR A 110 30.73 -12.64 -8.47
C TYR A 110 30.53 -11.59 -7.37
N ARG A 111 29.79 -11.93 -6.31
CA ARG A 111 29.55 -11.04 -5.16
C ARG A 111 30.84 -10.74 -4.40
N TYR A 112 31.68 -11.74 -4.16
CA TYR A 112 32.98 -11.53 -3.51
C TYR A 112 33.89 -10.60 -4.33
N ALA A 113 33.94 -10.80 -5.65
CA ALA A 113 34.75 -9.98 -6.55
C ALA A 113 34.29 -8.51 -6.62
N ASN A 114 33.02 -8.24 -6.33
CA ASN A 114 32.43 -6.90 -6.44
C ASN A 114 32.17 -6.21 -5.10
N LYS A 115 32.43 -6.85 -3.96
CA LYS A 115 32.12 -6.28 -2.63
C LYS A 115 32.66 -4.85 -2.47
N GLY A 116 31.80 -3.92 -2.05
CA GLY A 116 32.14 -2.50 -1.88
C GLY A 116 32.28 -1.69 -3.18
N ASN A 117 32.29 -2.32 -4.36
CA ASN A 117 32.26 -1.59 -5.62
C ASN A 117 30.89 -0.92 -5.81
N LYS A 118 30.85 0.13 -6.65
CA LYS A 118 29.61 0.82 -6.99
C LYS A 118 28.62 -0.12 -7.66
N LEU A 119 27.40 -0.13 -7.15
CA LEU A 119 26.27 -0.82 -7.76
C LEU A 119 25.74 0.02 -8.94
N SER A 120 25.44 -0.61 -10.07
CA SER A 120 24.75 0.02 -11.23
C SER A 120 25.29 1.40 -11.64
N GLY A 121 26.61 1.55 -11.77
CA GLY A 121 27.23 2.83 -12.19
C GLY A 121 27.09 3.97 -11.17
N GLY A 122 26.82 3.66 -9.90
CA GLY A 122 26.62 4.64 -8.83
C GLY A 122 25.15 5.02 -8.59
N TRP A 123 24.22 4.44 -9.35
CA TRP A 123 22.79 4.53 -9.04
C TRP A 123 22.50 3.84 -7.71
N ARG A 124 21.57 4.44 -6.97
CA ARG A 124 21.04 3.91 -5.71
C ARG A 124 19.58 3.55 -5.91
N ALA A 125 19.06 2.71 -5.02
CA ALA A 125 17.63 2.48 -4.91
C ALA A 125 17.20 2.60 -3.45
N ALA A 126 16.05 3.23 -3.21
CA ALA A 126 15.56 3.52 -1.87
C ALA A 126 14.15 2.97 -1.71
N TYR A 127 13.81 2.53 -0.50
CA TYR A 127 12.44 2.27 -0.14
C TYR A 127 11.61 3.54 -0.35
N TRP A 128 10.42 3.41 -0.94
CA TRP A 128 9.46 4.51 -1.01
C TRP A 128 8.17 4.15 -0.30
N ALA A 129 7.57 3.02 -0.69
CA ALA A 129 6.30 2.61 -0.13
C ALA A 129 6.08 1.10 -0.24
N PHE A 130 5.12 0.63 0.54
CA PHE A 130 4.59 -0.72 0.43
C PHE A 130 3.07 -0.63 0.25
N ARG A 131 2.56 -1.18 -0.85
CA ARG A 131 1.14 -1.19 -1.20
C ARG A 131 0.55 -2.56 -0.89
N TYR A 132 -0.67 -2.56 -0.36
CA TYR A 132 -1.34 -3.77 0.06
C TYR A 132 -2.83 -3.71 -0.26
N ASP A 133 -3.41 -4.86 -0.60
CA ASP A 133 -4.85 -5.06 -0.42
C ASP A 133 -5.18 -5.12 1.08
N GLY A 134 -6.48 -5.15 1.42
CA GLY A 134 -6.94 -5.15 2.81
C GLY A 134 -6.43 -6.36 3.60
N LYS A 135 -6.31 -7.53 2.97
CA LYS A 135 -5.92 -8.77 3.66
C LYS A 135 -4.40 -8.86 3.85
N ALA A 136 -3.62 -8.66 2.79
CA ALA A 136 -2.16 -8.70 2.86
C ALA A 136 -1.62 -7.63 3.80
N ARG A 137 -2.28 -6.47 3.91
CA ARG A 137 -1.90 -5.42 4.85
C ARG A 137 -1.88 -5.92 6.29
N VAL A 138 -2.91 -6.68 6.67
CA VAL A 138 -3.05 -7.28 8.02
C VAL A 138 -2.02 -8.37 8.22
N GLU A 139 -1.94 -9.30 7.27
CA GLU A 139 -1.09 -10.49 7.41
C GLU A 139 0.40 -10.16 7.38
N CYS A 140 0.82 -9.20 6.56
CA CYS A 140 2.23 -8.81 6.45
C CYS A 140 2.70 -7.95 7.62
N ASN A 141 1.85 -7.07 8.14
CA ASN A 141 2.23 -6.12 9.18
C ASN A 141 1.76 -6.52 10.58
N GLU A 142 1.05 -7.64 10.70
CA GLU A 142 0.48 -8.14 11.95
C GLU A 142 -0.39 -7.07 12.65
N PHE A 143 -1.12 -6.26 11.87
CA PHE A 143 -1.98 -5.21 12.39
C PHE A 143 -3.18 -5.78 13.14
N GLU A 144 -3.40 -5.30 14.36
CA GLU A 144 -4.52 -5.74 15.21
C GLU A 144 -5.86 -5.11 14.83
N ARG A 145 -5.81 -3.93 14.20
CA ARG A 145 -6.98 -3.19 13.73
C ARG A 145 -7.05 -3.28 12.23
N TYR A 146 -8.19 -3.73 11.72
CA TYR A 146 -8.39 -3.97 10.30
C TYR A 146 -9.86 -4.09 9.93
N TYR A 147 -10.11 -4.33 8.63
CA TYR A 147 -11.43 -4.32 8.00
C TYR A 147 -12.47 -5.30 8.57
N LYS A 148 -12.14 -6.21 9.49
CA LYS A 148 -13.12 -7.08 10.18
C LYS A 148 -13.26 -6.78 11.68
N CYS A 149 -12.54 -5.79 12.19
CA CYS A 149 -12.58 -5.40 13.59
C CYS A 149 -13.59 -4.26 13.81
N LYS A 150 -14.01 -4.09 15.06
CA LYS A 150 -14.75 -2.89 15.50
C LYS A 150 -14.00 -1.63 15.07
N PHE A 151 -12.71 -1.53 15.39
CA PHE A 151 -11.83 -0.47 14.89
C PHE A 151 -11.28 -0.87 13.52
N ILE A 152 -11.82 -0.26 12.47
CA ILE A 152 -11.61 -0.71 11.09
C ILE A 152 -10.29 -0.19 10.49
N CYS A 153 -9.80 0.93 11.02
CA CYS A 153 -8.66 1.67 10.48
C CYS A 153 -7.47 1.57 11.44
N GLU A 154 -6.29 1.33 10.87
CA GLU A 154 -5.00 1.36 11.58
C GLU A 154 -4.46 2.79 11.74
N SER A 155 -4.96 3.73 10.94
CA SER A 155 -4.51 5.14 10.93
C SER A 155 -5.43 6.08 11.71
N CYS A 156 -6.57 5.60 12.24
CA CYS A 156 -7.44 6.38 13.13
C CYS A 156 -8.31 5.48 14.01
N LEU A 157 -9.24 6.05 14.79
CA LEU A 157 -10.18 5.30 15.62
C LEU A 157 -11.54 5.05 14.98
N ALA A 158 -11.63 5.09 13.64
CA ALA A 158 -12.88 4.82 12.93
C ALA A 158 -13.43 3.42 13.24
N GLN A 159 -14.75 3.32 13.39
CA GLN A 159 -15.45 2.13 13.83
C GLN A 159 -16.48 1.62 12.81
N GLN A 160 -16.65 0.30 12.76
CA GLN A 160 -17.80 -0.35 12.14
C GLN A 160 -19.05 -0.23 13.01
N ARG A 161 -20.22 -0.23 12.38
CA ARG A 161 -21.50 -0.32 13.10
C ARG A 161 -21.63 -1.70 13.75
N CYS A 162 -21.60 -1.74 15.08
CA CYS A 162 -21.84 -2.93 15.89
C CYS A 162 -22.68 -2.56 17.13
N LYS A 163 -22.92 -3.48 18.07
CA LYS A 163 -23.82 -3.23 19.22
C LYS A 163 -23.46 -1.98 20.05
N ASP A 164 -22.16 -1.69 20.18
CA ASP A 164 -21.64 -0.65 21.09
C ASP A 164 -20.66 0.30 20.37
N PHE A 165 -20.88 0.59 19.09
CA PHE A 165 -20.03 1.54 18.35
C PHE A 165 -20.33 3.00 18.74
N ASP A 166 -19.32 3.86 18.66
CA ASP A 166 -19.51 5.32 18.80
C ASP A 166 -19.99 5.89 17.46
N PRO A 167 -21.21 6.48 17.38
CA PRO A 167 -21.73 7.08 16.16
C PRO A 167 -20.83 8.18 15.58
N ASN A 168 -20.08 8.89 16.42
CA ASN A 168 -19.17 9.97 16.00
C ASN A 168 -17.89 9.45 15.33
N LEU A 169 -17.60 8.17 15.49
CA LEU A 169 -16.43 7.51 14.91
C LEU A 169 -16.81 6.57 13.77
N LEU A 170 -18.04 6.64 13.25
CA LEU A 170 -18.47 5.74 12.17
C LEU A 170 -17.57 5.90 10.92
N TYR A 171 -17.03 4.80 10.40
CA TYR A 171 -16.16 4.82 9.23
C TYR A 171 -16.86 5.29 7.94
N ALA A 172 -18.19 5.18 7.90
CA ALA A 172 -19.02 5.66 6.80
C ALA A 172 -19.39 7.16 6.91
N ASP A 173 -18.95 7.87 7.95
CA ASP A 173 -19.16 9.32 8.05
C ASP A 173 -18.15 10.09 7.19
N PHE A 174 -18.45 10.28 5.91
CA PHE A 174 -17.55 10.93 4.95
C PHE A 174 -17.51 12.47 5.03
N ARG A 175 -18.15 13.10 6.01
CA ARG A 175 -18.10 14.55 6.19
C ARG A 175 -16.70 14.98 6.62
N GLU A 176 -16.24 16.13 6.13
CA GLU A 176 -14.96 16.74 6.54
C GLU A 176 -14.91 17.03 8.05
N SER A 177 -16.06 17.38 8.63
CA SER A 177 -16.22 17.64 10.06
C SER A 177 -16.29 16.37 10.93
N SER A 178 -16.07 15.17 10.36
CA SER A 178 -16.19 13.93 11.12
C SER A 178 -15.15 13.88 12.26
N PRO A 179 -15.58 13.66 13.53
CA PRO A 179 -14.66 13.63 14.68
C PRO A 179 -13.53 12.61 14.57
N ARG A 180 -13.67 11.57 13.74
CA ARG A 180 -12.61 10.59 13.48
C ARG A 180 -11.31 11.22 12.99
N HIS A 181 -11.36 12.37 12.31
CA HIS A 181 -10.17 13.07 11.81
C HIS A 181 -9.29 13.63 12.96
N LEU A 182 -9.86 13.78 14.16
CA LEU A 182 -9.12 14.14 15.37
C LEU A 182 -8.43 12.93 16.03
N THR A 183 -8.73 11.73 15.55
CA THR A 183 -8.25 10.46 16.13
C THR A 183 -7.15 9.81 15.30
N MET A 184 -6.48 10.59 14.44
CA MET A 184 -5.43 10.09 13.56
C MET A 184 -4.26 9.54 14.38
N ILE A 185 -3.69 8.44 13.90
CA ILE A 185 -2.62 7.69 14.54
C ILE A 185 -1.42 7.77 13.63
N ASP A 186 -0.40 8.46 14.10
CA ASP A 186 0.89 8.55 13.42
C ASP A 186 1.78 7.33 13.73
N ASP A 187 2.94 7.28 13.08
CA ASP A 187 3.89 6.17 13.24
C ASP A 187 4.39 6.05 14.70
N ALA A 188 4.59 7.18 15.38
CA ALA A 188 5.05 7.19 16.77
C ALA A 188 3.99 6.56 17.70
N THR A 189 2.74 7.01 17.58
CA THR A 189 1.61 6.46 18.35
C THR A 189 1.41 4.98 18.05
N TYR A 190 1.48 4.59 16.77
CA TYR A 190 1.41 3.17 16.37
C TYR A 190 2.49 2.33 17.06
N ARG A 191 3.75 2.77 17.04
CA ARG A 191 4.85 2.02 17.65
C ARG A 191 4.74 1.90 19.16
N GLN A 192 4.08 2.86 19.82
CA GLN A 192 3.87 2.83 21.27
C GLN A 192 2.66 1.97 21.68
N THR A 193 1.66 1.85 20.81
CA THR A 193 0.36 1.27 21.17
C THR A 193 0.09 -0.09 20.54
N ALA A 194 0.79 -0.45 19.47
CA ALA A 194 0.63 -1.75 18.85
C ALA A 194 1.20 -2.85 19.76
N LYS A 195 0.43 -3.91 19.97
CA LYS A 195 0.92 -5.10 20.70
C LYS A 195 2.08 -5.77 19.96
N THR A 196 2.03 -5.77 18.64
CA THR A 196 3.05 -6.33 17.76
C THR A 196 3.40 -5.32 16.68
N ILE A 197 4.69 -5.04 16.55
CA ILE A 197 5.22 -4.15 15.53
C ILE A 197 5.41 -4.92 14.22
N SER A 198 5.07 -4.28 13.10
CA SER A 198 5.27 -4.86 11.78
C SER A 198 6.69 -5.41 11.60
N PRO A 199 6.85 -6.64 11.10
CA PRO A 199 8.16 -7.19 10.74
C PRO A 199 8.95 -6.30 9.77
N TYR A 200 8.25 -5.53 8.93
CA TYR A 200 8.84 -4.64 7.94
C TYR A 200 9.39 -3.33 8.53
N SER A 201 9.15 -3.06 9.82
CA SER A 201 9.71 -1.90 10.53
C SER A 201 11.24 -1.88 10.58
N CYS A 202 11.90 -3.00 10.27
CA CYS A 202 13.36 -3.09 10.11
C CYS A 202 13.87 -2.50 8.78
N ILE A 203 13.00 -2.19 7.83
CA ILE A 203 13.37 -1.51 6.58
C ILE A 203 13.57 -0.02 6.86
N SER A 204 14.76 0.49 6.51
CA SER A 204 15.06 1.92 6.62
C SER A 204 14.11 2.75 5.76
N GLY A 205 13.40 3.70 6.38
CA GLY A 205 12.36 4.52 5.75
C GLY A 205 10.94 3.98 5.90
N TRP A 206 10.75 2.77 6.44
CA TRP A 206 9.42 2.24 6.71
C TRP A 206 8.74 2.99 7.88
N THR A 207 7.50 3.42 7.65
CA THR A 207 6.60 3.97 8.67
C THR A 207 5.17 3.50 8.40
N LEU A 208 4.27 3.69 9.37
CA LEU A 208 2.83 3.46 9.15
C LEU A 208 2.30 4.24 7.93
N GLY A 209 2.79 5.46 7.71
CA GLY A 209 2.36 6.32 6.59
C GLY A 209 2.83 5.82 5.22
N THR A 210 3.94 5.08 5.15
CA THR A 210 4.45 4.51 3.89
C THR A 210 3.81 3.15 3.55
N CYS A 211 3.00 2.60 4.45
CA CYS A 211 2.08 1.52 4.13
C CYS A 211 0.88 2.12 3.36
N LEU A 212 0.95 2.13 2.04
CA LEU A 212 -0.13 2.61 1.18
C LEU A 212 -1.20 1.54 1.01
N ARG A 213 -2.44 2.01 0.84
CA ARG A 213 -3.56 1.13 0.50
C ARG A 213 -3.63 0.97 -1.02
N ASP A 214 -3.95 -0.22 -1.49
CA ASP A 214 -4.32 -0.41 -2.88
C ASP A 214 -5.66 0.31 -3.17
N MET A 215 -5.63 1.21 -4.15
CA MET A 215 -6.81 2.00 -4.53
C MET A 215 -7.91 1.12 -5.12
N LEU A 216 -7.55 0.04 -5.83
CA LEU A 216 -8.56 -0.84 -6.42
C LEU A 216 -9.40 -1.50 -5.32
N HIS A 217 -8.74 -2.09 -4.33
CA HIS A 217 -9.40 -2.72 -3.20
C HIS A 217 -10.11 -1.74 -2.26
N VAL A 218 -9.54 -0.56 -2.03
CA VAL A 218 -10.14 0.40 -1.10
C VAL A 218 -11.29 1.16 -1.71
N ILE A 219 -11.16 1.62 -2.96
CA ILE A 219 -12.22 2.38 -3.60
C ILE A 219 -13.25 1.39 -4.14
N TYR A 220 -12.91 0.63 -5.18
CA TYR A 220 -13.91 -0.12 -5.95
C TYR A 220 -14.50 -1.31 -5.20
N LEU A 221 -13.66 -2.10 -4.50
CA LEU A 221 -14.13 -3.27 -3.73
C LEU A 221 -14.46 -2.94 -2.26
N GLY A 222 -14.06 -1.73 -1.83
CA GLY A 222 -14.14 -1.25 -0.46
C GLY A 222 -15.23 -0.19 -0.30
N THR A 223 -14.84 1.04 -0.04
CA THR A 223 -15.73 2.13 0.38
C THR A 223 -16.70 2.59 -0.69
N ALA A 224 -16.38 2.48 -1.99
CA ALA A 224 -17.30 2.93 -3.03
C ALA A 224 -18.60 2.12 -3.04
N LYS A 225 -18.55 0.83 -2.67
CA LYS A 225 -19.76 0.00 -2.57
C LYS A 225 -20.73 0.48 -1.48
N ASP A 226 -20.22 1.20 -0.48
CA ASP A 226 -21.02 1.73 0.63
C ASP A 226 -21.41 3.19 0.33
N LEU A 227 -20.46 3.97 -0.22
CA LEU A 227 -20.63 5.39 -0.50
C LEU A 227 -21.60 5.64 -1.66
N ILE A 228 -21.46 4.91 -2.78
CA ILE A 228 -22.28 5.14 -3.98
C ILE A 228 -23.77 4.92 -3.68
N PRO A 229 -24.20 3.81 -3.04
CA PRO A 229 -25.60 3.65 -2.69
C PRO A 229 -26.12 4.69 -1.70
N SER A 230 -25.27 5.16 -0.77
CA SER A 230 -25.64 6.20 0.19
C SER A 230 -25.91 7.54 -0.53
N LEU A 231 -25.02 7.94 -1.44
CA LEU A 231 -25.22 9.13 -2.27
C LEU A 231 -26.45 8.99 -3.18
N LEU A 232 -26.69 7.80 -3.70
CA LEU A 232 -27.86 7.52 -4.52
C LEU A 232 -29.17 7.70 -3.74
N ALA A 233 -29.20 7.25 -2.48
CA ALA A 233 -30.33 7.46 -1.57
C ALA A 233 -30.56 8.97 -1.33
N ASP A 234 -29.51 9.72 -0.99
CA ASP A 234 -29.61 11.17 -0.81
C ASP A 234 -30.15 11.86 -2.06
N TRP A 235 -29.67 11.49 -3.25
CA TRP A 235 -30.17 12.06 -4.51
C TRP A 235 -31.65 11.72 -4.77
N LEU A 236 -32.12 10.54 -4.36
CA LEU A 236 -33.54 10.19 -4.47
C LEU A 236 -34.39 11.02 -3.50
N ASP A 237 -33.94 11.17 -2.26
CA ASP A 237 -34.64 11.92 -1.21
C ASP A 237 -34.71 13.42 -1.53
N HIS A 238 -33.67 13.96 -2.17
CA HIS A 238 -33.62 15.34 -2.66
C HIS A 238 -34.28 15.55 -4.03
N GLY A 239 -34.84 14.50 -4.65
CA GLY A 239 -35.50 14.60 -5.95
C GLY A 239 -34.57 14.93 -7.12
N LEU A 240 -33.27 14.64 -6.97
CA LEU A 240 -32.24 14.86 -8.00
C LEU A 240 -32.20 13.73 -9.05
N LEU A 241 -32.84 12.59 -8.77
CA LEU A 241 -32.92 11.46 -9.70
C LEU A 241 -34.36 11.18 -10.15
N GLY A 242 -34.61 11.41 -11.44
CA GLY A 242 -35.88 11.17 -12.10
C GLY A 242 -36.94 12.24 -11.86
N GLY A 243 -38.09 12.10 -12.52
CA GLY A 243 -39.19 13.07 -12.45
C GLY A 243 -40.04 12.97 -11.17
N PRO A 244 -40.79 14.04 -10.83
CA PRO A 244 -41.56 14.14 -9.60
C PRO A 244 -42.64 13.06 -9.44
N HIS A 245 -43.09 12.44 -10.53
CA HIS A 245 -44.13 11.41 -10.54
C HIS A 245 -43.59 9.97 -10.70
N MET A 246 -42.27 9.79 -10.74
CA MET A 246 -41.67 8.47 -10.88
C MET A 246 -41.57 7.77 -9.53
N THR A 247 -41.88 6.47 -9.49
CA THR A 247 -41.61 5.64 -8.31
C THR A 247 -40.10 5.49 -8.08
N VAL A 248 -39.68 5.14 -6.86
CA VAL A 248 -38.25 4.87 -6.57
C VAL A 248 -37.68 3.81 -7.50
N ASN A 249 -38.43 2.74 -7.79
CA ASN A 249 -38.02 1.69 -8.72
C ASN A 249 -37.82 2.21 -10.15
N ASP A 250 -38.71 3.08 -10.63
CA ASP A 250 -38.57 3.68 -11.95
C ASP A 250 -37.35 4.60 -12.03
N ARG A 251 -37.10 5.39 -10.96
CA ARG A 251 -35.92 6.27 -10.86
C ARG A 251 -34.62 5.46 -10.91
N LEU A 252 -34.52 4.39 -10.11
CA LEU A 252 -33.37 3.49 -10.09
C LEU A 252 -33.17 2.78 -11.44
N LYS A 253 -34.26 2.35 -12.10
CA LYS A 253 -34.20 1.72 -13.41
C LYS A 253 -33.67 2.68 -14.49
N VAL A 254 -34.17 3.91 -14.53
CA VAL A 254 -33.69 4.94 -15.47
C VAL A 254 -32.22 5.25 -15.21
N PHE A 255 -31.83 5.44 -13.94
CA PHE A 255 -30.43 5.65 -13.57
C PHE A 255 -29.51 4.51 -14.03
N SER A 256 -29.92 3.25 -13.79
CA SER A 256 -29.16 2.06 -14.21
C SER A 256 -29.00 1.98 -15.74
N ILE A 257 -30.07 2.23 -16.50
CA ILE A 257 -30.03 2.27 -17.97
C ILE A 257 -29.06 3.36 -18.45
N GLU A 258 -29.11 4.53 -17.83
CA GLU A 258 -28.26 5.66 -18.18
C GLU A 258 -26.79 5.40 -17.87
N MET A 259 -26.48 4.86 -16.69
CA MET A 259 -25.11 4.42 -16.36
C MET A 259 -24.60 3.40 -17.38
N HIS A 260 -25.40 2.40 -17.75
CA HIS A 260 -25.02 1.43 -18.77
C HIS A 260 -24.79 2.06 -20.15
N ARG A 261 -25.57 3.08 -20.51
CA ARG A 261 -25.40 3.84 -21.75
C ARG A 261 -24.07 4.59 -21.74
N VAL A 262 -23.77 5.34 -20.67
CA VAL A 262 -22.51 6.08 -20.50
C VAL A 262 -21.32 5.12 -20.52
N PHE A 263 -21.38 4.02 -19.77
CA PHE A 263 -20.31 3.01 -19.73
C PHE A 263 -19.98 2.43 -21.11
N LYS A 264 -20.98 2.25 -21.98
CA LYS A 264 -20.77 1.77 -23.36
C LYS A 264 -20.13 2.83 -24.26
N GLN A 265 -20.40 4.11 -24.01
CA GLN A 265 -19.88 5.24 -24.79
C GLN A 265 -18.46 5.60 -24.36
N GLU A 266 -18.21 5.60 -23.06
CA GLU A 266 -16.91 5.88 -22.46
C GLU A 266 -15.99 4.66 -22.44
N LYS A 267 -16.06 3.79 -23.46
CA LYS A 267 -15.02 2.76 -23.64
C LYS A 267 -13.68 3.48 -23.62
N ILE A 268 -12.93 3.30 -22.53
CA ILE A 268 -11.60 3.87 -22.37
C ILE A 268 -10.84 3.39 -23.60
N PRO A 269 -10.34 4.30 -24.47
CA PRO A 269 -9.58 3.89 -25.63
C PRO A 269 -8.52 2.93 -25.13
N SER A 270 -8.49 1.73 -25.69
CA SER A 270 -7.46 0.74 -25.38
C SER A 270 -6.12 1.46 -25.47
N PHE A 271 -5.40 1.55 -24.35
CA PHE A 271 -4.07 2.14 -24.33
C PHE A 271 -3.22 1.35 -25.33
N VAL A 272 -2.96 1.96 -26.50
CA VAL A 272 -2.02 1.48 -27.52
C VAL A 272 -0.63 1.93 -27.12
#